data_AF-A0A4Q2ZHQ6-F1
#
_entry.id   AF-A0A4Q2ZHQ6-F1
#
_cell.length_a   1.000
_cell.length_b   1.000
_cell.length_c   1.000
_cell.angle_alpha   90.00
_cell.angle_beta   90.00
_cell.angle_gamma   90.00
#
_symmetry.space_group_name_H-M   'P 1'
#
loop_
_entity.id
_entity.type
_entity.pdbx_description
1 polymer ?
#
loop_
_entity_poly.entity_id
_entity_poly.type
_entity_poly.pdbx_seq_one_letter_code
_entity_poly.pdbx_strand_id
1 'polypeptide(L)'
;MMWSTAWCCRRIVRGIFLLLTSGSALALEAEFKTTRGDFIVDLHPDKTPLAVTHFVDLAEGRRTWVDPLTGSVRIGGFYNGKGIHRVVSTSSERFFETGAFATGGTDPGYGYPDEFHPDASHQPYVMAMANDGPNTNGTGIQITGSLAMPHRNGRHTVLGRVREGQGRSVVDAILAAGANASVIREVIIRGREPWKETLEAGAQKLPTVSGVKGSLHVTPGVASELLFSQRPNSVLTAHASVDLSQWAPHYRRFCDSSVSLPVPLPILDDASLASRFYHLAVIDYPTTPSSPGFSSLIGRRVVIEGENIATIVYVFDQTGKSGKYENLLSADGPPFFSGTFSLDEGFPVKITPCSLQFLVNTPGFGGSPRQLVKLGWDTGTISSASGRHETQVLNQSMEVIFIDRGYAGSTR
;
A
#
# COMPACT_ATOMS: atom_id res chain seq x y z
N MET A 1 60.86 2.37 73.70
CA MET A 1 60.91 3.66 74.42
C MET A 1 60.64 4.78 73.43
N MET A 2 59.57 5.54 73.71
CA MET A 2 59.34 6.96 73.40
C MET A 2 59.22 7.53 71.96
N TRP A 3 58.02 8.12 71.68
CA TRP A 3 57.72 9.46 71.09
C TRP A 3 57.95 9.64 69.56
N SER A 4 57.26 10.49 68.76
CA SER A 4 56.08 11.37 68.85
C SER A 4 55.91 12.08 67.48
N THR A 5 54.67 12.33 67.00
CA THR A 5 54.14 13.50 66.21
C THR A 5 54.85 14.00 64.92
N ALA A 6 54.24 14.58 63.88
CA ALA A 6 52.87 14.87 63.45
C ALA A 6 52.88 15.46 62.00
N TRP A 7 51.75 15.34 61.29
CA TRP A 7 51.14 16.28 60.32
C TRP A 7 51.88 16.76 59.05
N CYS A 8 51.34 16.38 57.88
CA CYS A 8 51.14 17.32 56.77
C CYS A 8 49.98 16.85 55.86
N CYS A 9 48.96 17.71 55.67
CA CYS A 9 47.75 17.46 54.90
C CYS A 9 47.91 18.13 53.51
N ARG A 10 47.86 17.36 52.42
CA ARG A 10 47.75 17.88 51.04
C ARG A 10 46.39 17.47 50.46
N ARG A 11 45.48 18.43 50.25
CA ARG A 11 44.28 18.26 49.42
C ARG A 11 44.55 18.86 48.04
N ILE A 12 44.51 18.00 47.02
CA ILE A 12 44.61 18.34 45.60
C ILE A 12 43.20 18.70 45.10
N VAL A 13 43.04 19.87 44.50
CA VAL A 13 41.83 20.29 43.79
C VAL A 13 41.81 19.58 42.42
N ARG A 14 40.82 18.71 42.19
CA ARG A 14 40.52 18.15 40.86
C ARG A 14 39.40 18.99 40.23
N GLY A 15 39.74 19.77 39.20
CA GLY A 15 38.76 20.34 38.28
C GLY A 15 38.21 19.26 37.37
N ILE A 16 36.89 19.08 37.36
CA ILE A 16 36.17 18.26 36.39
C ILE A 16 35.83 19.18 35.23
N PHE A 17 36.47 18.96 34.08
CA PHE A 17 36.10 19.60 32.82
C PHE A 17 35.01 18.72 32.17
N LEU A 18 33.76 19.14 32.30
CA LEU A 18 32.63 18.51 31.63
C LEU A 18 32.61 18.98 30.16
N LEU A 19 33.14 18.15 29.26
CA LEU A 19 32.91 18.30 27.82
C LEU A 19 31.45 17.93 27.54
N LEU A 20 30.60 18.94 27.38
CA LEU A 20 29.28 18.80 26.77
C LEU A 20 29.48 18.49 25.28
N THR A 21 29.56 17.21 24.92
CA THR A 21 29.27 16.79 23.56
C THR A 21 27.77 16.92 23.36
N SER A 22 27.33 17.97 22.66
CA SER A 22 25.97 18.06 22.12
C SER A 22 25.80 16.98 21.06
N GLY A 23 25.57 15.75 21.50
CA GLY A 23 25.05 14.69 20.66
C GLY A 23 23.63 15.06 20.30
N SER A 24 23.45 15.74 19.17
CA SER A 24 22.15 15.74 18.49
C SER A 24 21.82 14.27 18.27
N ALA A 25 20.76 13.76 18.90
CA ALA A 25 20.19 12.48 18.52
C ALA A 25 20.01 12.52 17.00
N LEU A 26 20.67 11.63 16.27
CA LEU A 26 20.57 11.63 14.81
C LEU A 26 19.11 11.28 14.50
N ALA A 27 18.35 12.27 14.02
CA ALA A 27 17.05 12.05 13.44
C ALA A 27 17.17 10.99 12.34
N LEU A 28 16.13 10.18 12.14
CA LEU A 28 16.10 9.26 11.01
C LEU A 28 15.83 10.08 9.74
N GLU A 29 16.69 9.94 8.75
CA GLU A 29 16.73 10.79 7.56
C GLU A 29 16.88 9.93 6.30
N ALA A 30 16.28 10.38 5.21
CA ALA A 30 16.45 9.82 3.87
C ALA A 30 17.01 10.88 2.92
N GLU A 31 18.21 10.65 2.41
CA GLU A 31 18.79 11.46 1.34
C GLU A 31 18.44 10.88 -0.02
N PHE A 32 17.73 11.65 -0.83
CA PHE A 32 17.40 11.31 -2.20
C PHE A 32 18.46 11.92 -3.13
N LYS A 33 19.24 11.05 -3.77
CA LYS A 33 20.14 11.42 -4.87
C LYS A 33 19.34 11.42 -6.17
N THR A 34 19.21 12.55 -6.86
CA THR A 34 18.43 12.63 -8.10
C THR A 34 19.24 13.18 -9.27
N THR A 35 18.70 13.07 -10.48
CA THR A 35 19.26 13.73 -11.67
C THR A 35 19.17 15.26 -11.63
N ARG A 36 18.49 15.86 -10.63
CA ARG A 36 18.34 17.32 -10.46
C ARG A 36 19.01 17.88 -9.20
N GLY A 37 19.79 17.05 -8.52
CA GLY A 37 20.40 17.38 -7.25
C GLY A 37 19.81 16.56 -6.11
N ASP A 38 20.28 16.86 -4.91
CA ASP A 38 20.01 16.03 -3.75
C ASP A 38 19.12 16.78 -2.77
N PHE A 39 18.22 16.06 -2.10
CA PHE A 39 17.43 16.61 -1.01
C PHE A 39 17.29 15.59 0.11
N ILE A 40 17.11 16.08 1.33
CA ILE A 40 17.00 15.25 2.53
C ILE A 40 15.58 15.38 3.07
N VAL A 41 14.99 14.25 3.44
CA VAL A 41 13.73 14.17 4.18
C VAL A 41 14.02 13.70 5.59
N ASP A 42 13.61 14.50 6.57
CA ASP A 42 13.59 14.11 7.98
C ASP A 42 12.34 13.25 8.22
N LEU A 43 12.51 11.98 8.61
CA LEU A 43 11.44 11.00 8.76
C LEU A 43 10.84 11.05 10.18
N HIS A 44 9.56 10.66 10.31
CA HIS A 44 8.81 10.65 11.57
C HIS A 44 8.39 9.23 12.00
N PRO A 45 9.33 8.33 12.32
CA PRO A 45 9.01 6.95 12.73
C PRO A 45 8.21 6.86 14.04
N ASP A 46 8.22 7.90 14.87
CA ASP A 46 7.39 8.04 16.07
C ASP A 46 5.91 8.29 15.75
N LYS A 47 5.62 8.96 14.63
CA LYS A 47 4.26 9.35 14.22
C LYS A 47 3.64 8.36 13.25
N THR A 48 4.44 7.82 12.35
CA THR A 48 4.00 6.91 11.27
C THR A 48 4.98 5.74 11.13
N PRO A 49 5.12 4.89 12.16
CA PRO A 49 6.11 3.81 12.20
C PRO A 49 5.98 2.81 11.05
N LEU A 50 4.77 2.42 10.65
CA LEU A 50 4.58 1.44 9.58
C LEU A 50 5.02 1.99 8.23
N ALA A 51 4.61 3.22 7.88
CA ALA A 51 4.98 3.84 6.62
C ALA A 51 6.47 4.14 6.53
N VAL A 52 7.09 4.63 7.61
CA VAL A 52 8.54 4.88 7.65
C VAL A 52 9.30 3.55 7.54
N THR A 53 8.88 2.52 8.27
CA THR A 53 9.52 1.19 8.19
C THR A 53 9.41 0.60 6.79
N HIS A 54 8.23 0.64 6.20
CA HIS A 54 8.01 0.11 4.85
C HIS A 54 8.90 0.79 3.82
N PHE A 55 8.93 2.13 3.84
CA PHE A 55 9.79 2.92 2.97
C PHE A 55 11.28 2.61 3.17
N VAL A 56 11.75 2.59 4.41
CA VAL A 56 13.16 2.32 4.74
C VAL A 56 13.56 0.90 4.33
N ASP A 57 12.75 -0.11 4.65
CA ASP A 57 13.05 -1.49 4.28
C ASP A 57 13.10 -1.68 2.75
N LEU A 58 12.25 -0.98 2.00
CA LEU A 58 12.28 -1.00 0.53
C LEU A 58 13.51 -0.27 -0.02
N ALA A 59 13.86 0.88 0.54
CA ALA A 59 15.04 1.65 0.13
C ALA A 59 16.34 0.86 0.36
N GLU A 60 16.46 0.19 1.51
CA GLU A 60 17.64 -0.60 1.88
C GLU A 60 17.62 -2.03 1.31
N GLY A 61 16.53 -2.44 0.65
CA GLY A 61 16.40 -3.79 0.09
C GLY A 61 16.24 -4.90 1.13
N ARG A 62 15.65 -4.60 2.28
CA ARG A 62 15.29 -5.56 3.34
C ARG A 62 13.88 -6.11 3.19
N ARG A 63 13.02 -5.47 2.39
CA ARG A 63 11.64 -5.91 2.15
C ARG A 63 11.44 -6.45 0.74
N THR A 64 10.71 -7.57 0.68
CA THR A 64 10.32 -8.24 -0.55
C THR A 64 9.00 -7.69 -1.10
N TRP A 65 8.85 -7.73 -2.42
CA TRP A 65 7.59 -7.40 -3.09
C TRP A 65 7.29 -8.39 -4.23
N VAL A 66 6.05 -8.39 -4.71
CA VAL A 66 5.67 -9.07 -5.95
C VAL A 66 5.88 -8.10 -7.11
N ASP A 67 6.66 -8.51 -8.11
CA ASP A 67 6.78 -7.78 -9.37
C ASP A 67 5.49 -7.92 -10.17
N PRO A 68 4.69 -6.84 -10.36
CA PRO A 68 3.40 -6.93 -11.05
C PRO A 68 3.54 -7.28 -12.54
N LEU A 69 4.72 -7.15 -13.14
CA LEU A 69 4.95 -7.56 -14.52
C LEU A 69 5.07 -9.08 -14.64
N THR A 70 5.73 -9.72 -13.68
CA THR A 70 6.17 -11.12 -13.80
C THR A 70 5.57 -12.04 -12.75
N GLY A 71 4.98 -11.51 -11.70
CA GLY A 71 4.56 -12.25 -10.50
C GLY A 71 5.70 -12.75 -9.62
N SER A 72 6.96 -12.48 -9.97
CA SER A 72 8.11 -12.96 -9.23
C SER A 72 8.28 -12.20 -7.91
N VAL A 73 8.77 -12.91 -6.89
CA VAL A 73 9.18 -12.26 -5.63
C VAL A 73 10.53 -11.61 -5.83
N ARG A 74 10.61 -10.33 -5.49
CA ARG A 74 11.81 -9.49 -5.64
C ARG A 74 12.27 -8.96 -4.30
N ILE A 75 13.55 -8.63 -4.20
CA ILE A 75 14.20 -7.96 -3.07
C ILE A 75 15.35 -7.10 -3.59
N GLY A 76 15.63 -5.98 -2.94
CA GLY A 76 16.68 -5.02 -3.33
C GLY A 76 16.24 -3.57 -3.16
N GLY A 77 17.16 -2.62 -3.35
CA GLY A 77 16.88 -1.19 -3.19
C GLY A 77 15.84 -0.70 -4.21
N PHE A 78 14.57 -0.63 -3.78
CA PHE A 78 13.42 -0.46 -4.67
C PHE A 78 13.39 0.89 -5.39
N TYR A 79 13.79 1.97 -4.71
CA TYR A 79 13.68 3.33 -5.22
C TYR A 79 14.80 3.72 -6.19
N ASN A 80 15.86 2.92 -6.27
CA ASN A 80 16.99 3.19 -7.16
C ASN A 80 16.56 3.00 -8.62
N GLY A 81 16.79 4.02 -9.44
CA GLY A 81 16.36 4.06 -10.84
C GLY A 81 14.88 4.40 -11.05
N LYS A 82 14.10 4.71 -9.99
CA LYS A 82 12.69 5.07 -10.15
C LYS A 82 12.53 6.47 -10.74
N GLY A 83 11.72 6.56 -11.79
CA GLY A 83 11.32 7.83 -12.38
C GLY A 83 10.27 8.57 -11.55
N ILE A 84 10.20 9.87 -11.74
CA ILE A 84 9.09 10.70 -11.26
C ILE A 84 7.95 10.59 -12.27
N HIS A 85 7.04 9.63 -12.06
CA HIS A 85 6.05 9.25 -13.07
C HIS A 85 4.85 10.19 -13.13
N ARG A 86 4.58 10.95 -12.06
CA ARG A 86 3.49 11.92 -12.01
C ARG A 86 3.97 13.22 -11.40
N VAL A 87 3.57 14.32 -12.01
CA VAL A 87 3.74 15.68 -11.48
C VAL A 87 2.40 16.39 -11.60
N VAL A 88 1.96 17.00 -10.50
CA VAL A 88 0.75 17.82 -10.45
C VAL A 88 1.16 19.22 -10.02
N SER A 89 0.73 20.22 -10.79
CA SER A 89 0.97 21.64 -10.51
C SER A 89 -0.26 22.44 -10.91
N THR A 90 -1.26 22.47 -10.03
CA THR A 90 -2.47 23.28 -10.15
C THR A 90 -2.44 24.43 -9.14
N SER A 91 -3.51 25.24 -9.09
CA SER A 91 -3.64 26.31 -8.09
C SER A 91 -3.82 25.80 -6.65
N SER A 92 -4.25 24.55 -6.46
CA SER A 92 -4.55 23.95 -5.16
C SER A 92 -3.68 22.72 -4.82
N GLU A 93 -2.97 22.16 -5.79
CA GLU A 93 -2.12 20.98 -5.61
C GLU A 93 -0.76 21.17 -6.28
N ARG A 94 0.31 20.85 -5.53
CA ARG A 94 1.67 20.89 -6.05
C ARG A 94 2.50 19.77 -5.46
N PHE A 95 2.71 18.70 -6.23
CA PHE A 95 3.47 17.53 -5.79
C PHE A 95 3.98 16.71 -6.96
N PHE A 96 4.92 15.81 -6.68
CA PHE A 96 5.31 14.75 -7.59
C PHE A 96 5.22 13.38 -6.92
N GLU A 97 5.00 12.33 -7.70
CA GLU A 97 4.95 10.95 -7.24
C GLU A 97 6.04 10.10 -7.90
N THR A 98 6.56 9.13 -7.14
CA THR A 98 7.52 8.13 -7.59
C THR A 98 7.27 6.80 -6.89
N GLY A 99 8.09 5.79 -7.17
CA GLY A 99 7.90 4.44 -6.66
C GLY A 99 6.93 3.59 -7.46
N ALA A 100 6.52 4.02 -8.66
CA ALA A 100 5.69 3.21 -9.55
C ALA A 100 6.45 2.00 -10.12
N PHE A 101 5.71 0.95 -10.45
CA PHE A 101 6.19 -0.18 -11.23
C PHE A 101 6.21 0.15 -12.73
N ALA A 102 6.95 -0.65 -13.50
CA ALA A 102 7.00 -0.49 -14.96
C ALA A 102 5.62 -0.70 -15.62
N THR A 103 4.77 -1.50 -15.01
CA THR A 103 3.36 -1.72 -15.40
C THR A 103 2.46 -0.53 -15.03
N GLY A 104 2.97 0.49 -14.36
CA GLY A 104 2.18 1.51 -13.69
C GLY A 104 1.69 1.06 -12.31
N GLY A 105 1.19 2.03 -11.54
CA GLY A 105 0.71 1.81 -10.17
C GLY A 105 1.82 1.56 -9.15
N THR A 106 1.43 1.41 -7.89
CA THR A 106 2.33 1.39 -6.72
C THR A 106 2.04 0.20 -5.79
N ASP A 107 1.35 -0.83 -6.28
CA ASP A 107 0.97 -2.03 -5.53
C ASP A 107 2.10 -3.08 -5.53
N PRO A 108 2.80 -3.32 -4.41
CA PRO A 108 3.84 -4.37 -4.29
C PRO A 108 3.29 -5.79 -4.16
N GLY A 109 2.01 -6.01 -4.47
CA GLY A 109 1.27 -7.25 -4.23
C GLY A 109 0.46 -7.23 -2.93
N TYR A 110 0.63 -6.20 -2.11
CA TYR A 110 -0.02 -5.99 -0.82
C TYR A 110 -0.24 -4.51 -0.54
N GLY A 111 -1.31 -4.18 0.20
CA GLY A 111 -1.51 -2.89 0.84
C GLY A 111 -1.31 -2.98 2.36
N TYR A 112 -1.09 -1.85 3.02
CA TYR A 112 -1.08 -1.74 4.47
C TYR A 112 -1.85 -0.50 4.97
N PRO A 113 -2.28 -0.47 6.25
CA PRO A 113 -3.12 0.59 6.79
C PRO A 113 -2.49 1.99 6.72
N ASP A 114 -3.36 3.01 6.67
CA ASP A 114 -2.95 4.40 6.83
C ASP A 114 -2.60 4.72 8.30
N GLU A 115 -1.62 5.60 8.49
CA GLU A 115 -1.29 6.23 9.77
C GLU A 115 -1.52 7.74 9.66
N PHE A 116 -2.34 8.30 10.56
CA PHE A 116 -2.61 9.74 10.62
C PHE A 116 -2.26 10.28 12.00
N HIS A 117 -1.48 11.35 12.04
CA HIS A 117 -1.06 12.01 13.27
C HIS A 117 -1.25 13.53 13.16
N PRO A 118 -1.73 14.23 14.20
CA PRO A 118 -1.92 15.69 14.16
C PRO A 118 -0.65 16.46 13.74
N ASP A 119 0.51 16.02 14.26
CA ASP A 119 1.82 16.61 13.95
C ASP A 119 2.49 16.07 12.67
N ALA A 120 1.76 15.28 11.88
CA ALA A 120 2.15 14.79 10.56
C ALA A 120 1.05 15.13 9.54
N SER A 121 0.89 16.42 9.27
CA SER A 121 -0.10 16.97 8.34
C SER A 121 0.55 17.46 7.04
N HIS A 122 -0.27 17.67 6.00
CA HIS A 122 0.11 18.14 4.66
C HIS A 122 0.48 19.62 4.63
N GLN A 123 1.54 19.96 5.35
CA GLN A 123 2.26 21.23 5.25
C GLN A 123 3.07 21.30 3.94
N PRO A 124 3.60 22.48 3.57
CA PRO A 124 4.53 22.56 2.44
C PRO A 124 5.75 21.65 2.64
N TYR A 125 6.20 21.04 1.54
CA TYR A 125 7.40 20.22 1.47
C TYR A 125 7.41 19.00 2.41
N VAL A 126 6.34 18.20 2.37
CA VAL A 126 6.25 16.93 3.10
C VAL A 126 6.37 15.73 2.16
N MET A 127 6.81 14.61 2.72
CA MET A 127 6.79 13.30 2.09
C MET A 127 5.62 12.49 2.64
N ALA A 128 4.75 12.00 1.75
CA ALA A 128 3.57 11.23 2.10
C ALA A 128 3.46 9.95 1.26
N MET A 129 2.71 8.95 1.73
CA MET A 129 2.37 7.77 0.95
C MET A 129 1.33 8.13 -0.12
N ALA A 130 1.61 7.77 -1.37
CA ALA A 130 0.58 7.68 -2.40
C ALA A 130 -0.17 6.35 -2.23
N ASN A 131 -1.49 6.40 -2.30
CA ASN A 131 -2.35 5.23 -2.14
C ASN A 131 -3.47 5.25 -3.18
N ASP A 132 -4.07 4.08 -3.39
CA ASP A 132 -5.21 3.84 -4.27
C ASP A 132 -6.53 3.93 -3.48
N GLY A 133 -6.55 4.81 -2.48
CA GLY A 133 -7.61 4.92 -1.50
C GLY A 133 -7.20 4.42 -0.11
N PRO A 134 -8.13 4.46 0.84
CA PRO A 134 -7.86 4.21 2.25
C PRO A 134 -7.21 2.84 2.51
N ASN A 135 -6.22 2.79 3.39
CA ASN A 135 -5.52 1.56 3.80
C ASN A 135 -4.93 0.75 2.62
N THR A 136 -4.54 1.42 1.54
CA THR A 136 -3.89 0.80 0.36
C THR A 136 -2.47 1.33 0.14
N ASN A 137 -1.77 1.68 1.23
CA ASN A 137 -0.38 2.13 1.09
C ASN A 137 0.46 1.03 0.47
N GLY A 138 1.24 1.41 -0.54
CA GLY A 138 2.13 0.53 -1.31
C GLY A 138 3.52 1.14 -1.38
N THR A 139 4.14 1.11 -2.56
CA THR A 139 5.49 1.65 -2.78
C THR A 139 5.52 3.14 -3.15
N GLY A 140 4.34 3.70 -3.44
CA GLY A 140 4.18 5.04 -3.97
C GLY A 140 4.49 6.09 -2.93
N ILE A 141 5.37 7.04 -3.26
CA ILE A 141 5.66 8.19 -2.40
C ILE A 141 5.34 9.47 -3.16
N GLN A 142 4.77 10.43 -2.43
CA GLN A 142 4.45 11.76 -2.89
C GLN A 142 5.33 12.77 -2.15
N ILE A 143 5.99 13.68 -2.88
CA ILE A 143 6.70 14.82 -2.31
C ILE A 143 5.94 16.09 -2.69
N THR A 144 5.47 16.85 -1.70
CA THR A 144 4.77 18.11 -1.94
C THR A 144 5.76 19.27 -2.14
N GLY A 145 5.33 20.29 -2.89
CA GLY A 145 6.08 21.52 -3.08
C GLY A 145 5.70 22.60 -2.06
N SER A 146 5.74 23.84 -2.51
CA SER A 146 5.49 25.04 -1.69
C SER A 146 4.04 25.23 -1.20
N LEU A 147 3.08 24.44 -1.68
CA LEU A 147 1.68 24.55 -1.28
C LEU A 147 1.36 23.62 -0.10
N ALA A 148 0.66 24.16 0.90
CA ALA A 148 -0.02 23.33 1.89
C ALA A 148 -1.25 22.67 1.26
N MET A 149 -1.52 21.41 1.62
CA MET A 149 -2.61 20.62 1.02
C MET A 149 -3.52 20.01 2.10
N PRO A 150 -4.19 20.83 2.93
CA PRO A 150 -4.94 20.34 4.10
C PRO A 150 -6.09 19.39 3.73
N HIS A 151 -6.63 19.46 2.51
CA HIS A 151 -7.65 18.53 2.01
C HIS A 151 -7.15 17.08 1.88
N ARG A 152 -5.81 16.87 1.93
CA ARG A 152 -5.16 15.55 1.95
C ARG A 152 -4.89 15.01 3.35
N ASN A 153 -5.10 15.83 4.39
CA ASN A 153 -5.03 15.35 5.78
C ASN A 153 -6.08 14.24 5.99
N GLY A 154 -5.69 13.20 6.71
CA GLY A 154 -6.54 12.02 6.90
C GLY A 154 -6.74 11.18 5.64
N ARG A 155 -6.07 11.47 4.51
CA ARG A 155 -6.17 10.68 3.26
C ARG A 155 -4.85 10.03 2.87
N HIS A 156 -3.73 10.71 3.11
CA HIS A 156 -2.39 10.21 2.80
C HIS A 156 -1.47 10.34 4.02
N THR A 157 -0.86 9.24 4.43
CA THR A 157 0.07 9.18 5.57
C THR A 157 1.31 10.02 5.30
N VAL A 158 1.57 11.02 6.14
CA VAL A 158 2.76 11.88 6.06
C VAL A 158 3.88 11.25 6.87
N LEU A 159 4.94 10.77 6.21
CA LEU A 159 6.04 10.06 6.86
C LEU A 159 7.29 10.91 7.14
N GLY A 160 7.36 12.13 6.60
CA GLY A 160 8.51 13.00 6.83
C GLY A 160 8.38 14.38 6.19
N ARG A 161 9.41 15.21 6.36
CA ARG A 161 9.47 16.58 5.83
C ARG A 161 10.79 16.82 5.11
N VAL A 162 10.72 17.46 3.95
CA VAL A 162 11.91 17.91 3.23
C VAL A 162 12.58 19.02 4.04
N ARG A 163 13.86 18.81 4.33
CA ARG A 163 14.68 19.77 5.07
C ARG A 163 14.73 21.13 4.37
N GLU A 164 14.74 22.19 5.17
CA GLU A 164 14.81 23.56 4.66
C GLU A 164 16.10 23.82 3.88
N GLY A 165 16.10 24.89 3.07
CA GLY A 165 17.26 25.29 2.27
C GLY A 165 17.28 24.67 0.88
N GLN A 166 18.48 24.34 0.38
CA GLN A 166 18.71 23.96 -1.03
C GLN A 166 17.89 22.74 -1.47
N GLY A 167 17.58 21.81 -0.56
CA GLY A 167 16.75 20.64 -0.86
C GLY A 167 15.35 20.98 -1.36
N ARG A 168 14.72 22.05 -0.84
CA ARG A 168 13.41 22.51 -1.32
C ARG A 168 13.48 23.07 -2.74
N SER A 169 14.57 23.75 -3.09
CA SER A 169 14.80 24.22 -4.47
C SER A 169 14.98 23.06 -5.45
N VAL A 170 15.60 21.95 -5.03
CA VAL A 170 15.67 20.72 -5.84
C VAL A 170 14.28 20.12 -6.06
N VAL A 171 13.45 20.05 -5.01
CA VAL A 171 12.05 19.61 -5.12
C VAL A 171 11.28 20.47 -6.12
N ASP A 172 11.41 21.79 -6.07
CA ASP A 172 10.77 22.69 -7.04
C ASP A 172 11.31 22.52 -8.46
N ALA A 173 12.60 22.26 -8.63
CA ALA A 173 13.18 21.98 -9.94
C ALA A 173 12.68 20.65 -10.54
N ILE A 174 12.44 19.64 -9.72
CA ILE A 174 11.79 18.38 -10.14
C ILE A 174 10.36 18.65 -10.59
N LEU A 175 9.58 19.41 -9.81
CA LEU A 175 8.20 19.80 -10.15
C LEU A 175 8.15 20.58 -11.46
N ALA A 176 9.04 21.57 -11.65
CA ALA A 176 9.09 22.39 -12.85
C ALA A 176 9.45 21.58 -14.11
N ALA A 177 10.22 20.50 -13.96
CA ALA A 177 10.63 19.67 -15.08
C ALA A 177 9.53 18.74 -15.62
N GLY A 178 8.50 18.45 -14.82
CA GLY A 178 7.40 17.59 -15.23
C GLY A 178 7.69 16.09 -15.12
N ALA A 179 6.67 15.30 -15.49
CA ALA A 179 6.71 13.84 -15.40
C ALA A 179 7.80 13.24 -16.29
N ASN A 180 8.42 12.17 -15.81
CA ASN A 180 9.49 11.39 -16.45
C ASN A 180 10.80 12.15 -16.74
N ALA A 181 10.91 13.42 -16.33
CA ALA A 181 12.11 14.23 -16.57
C ALA A 181 13.21 14.07 -15.49
N SER A 182 12.88 13.43 -14.35
CA SER A 182 13.80 13.20 -13.24
C SER A 182 13.76 11.75 -12.78
N VAL A 183 14.90 11.27 -12.28
CA VAL A 183 15.09 9.90 -11.78
C VAL A 183 15.79 9.94 -10.43
N ILE A 184 15.33 9.09 -9.50
CA ILE A 184 16.04 8.79 -8.25
C ILE A 184 17.19 7.86 -8.60
N ARG A 185 18.42 8.29 -8.35
CA ARG A 185 19.62 7.47 -8.53
C ARG A 185 19.82 6.54 -7.34
N GLU A 186 19.62 7.08 -6.14
CA GLU A 186 19.85 6.37 -4.89
C GLU A 186 19.02 7.01 -3.76
N VAL A 187 18.60 6.18 -2.80
CA VAL A 187 18.06 6.65 -1.51
C VAL A 187 18.97 6.14 -0.40
N ILE A 188 19.55 7.06 0.36
CA ILE A 188 20.49 6.74 1.45
C ILE A 188 19.80 7.02 2.78
N ILE A 189 19.64 5.99 3.61
CA ILE A 189 19.05 6.12 4.95
C ILE A 189 20.15 6.40 5.97
N ARG A 190 19.96 7.41 6.81
CA ARG A 190 20.86 7.75 7.93
C ARG A 190 20.06 7.88 9.20
N GLY A 191 20.56 7.28 10.28
CA GLY A 191 19.96 7.34 11.60
C GLY A 191 20.71 6.44 12.56
N ARG A 192 20.60 6.71 13.87
CA ARG A 192 21.08 5.82 14.94
C ARG A 192 20.00 5.70 16.01
N GLU A 193 20.14 4.70 16.89
CA GLU A 193 19.18 4.35 17.95
C GLU A 193 18.51 5.56 18.64
N PRO A 194 17.25 5.42 19.09
CA PRO A 194 16.47 4.18 19.23
C PRO A 194 15.63 3.78 18.00
N TRP A 195 15.80 4.44 16.86
CA TRP A 195 14.91 4.22 15.71
C TRP A 195 14.91 2.79 15.16
N LYS A 196 16.00 2.02 15.29
CA LYS A 196 16.03 0.66 14.73
C LYS A 196 15.00 -0.24 15.40
N GLU A 197 14.85 -0.15 16.72
CA GLU A 197 13.83 -0.90 17.45
C GLU A 197 12.42 -0.56 16.96
N THR A 198 12.14 0.73 16.70
CA THR A 198 10.86 1.16 16.11
C THR A 198 10.65 0.56 14.72
N LEU A 199 11.68 0.54 13.88
CA LEU A 199 11.60 -0.06 12.54
C LEU A 199 11.39 -1.58 12.62
N GLU A 200 12.08 -2.27 13.52
CA GLU A 200 11.91 -3.72 13.72
C GLU A 200 10.50 -4.05 14.20
N ALA A 201 9.97 -3.30 15.17
CA ALA A 201 8.60 -3.45 15.65
C ALA A 201 7.55 -3.13 14.56
N GLY A 202 7.81 -2.12 13.72
CA GLY A 202 6.99 -1.81 12.56
C GLY A 202 7.02 -2.94 11.53
N ALA A 203 8.19 -3.54 11.28
CA ALA A 203 8.38 -4.56 10.26
C ALA A 203 7.57 -5.82 10.57
N GLN A 204 7.43 -6.17 11.85
CA GLN A 204 6.62 -7.28 12.33
C GLN A 204 5.11 -7.07 12.11
N LYS A 205 4.66 -5.83 11.89
CA LYS A 205 3.24 -5.49 11.65
C LYS A 205 2.92 -5.30 10.17
N LEU A 206 3.93 -5.31 9.30
CA LEU A 206 3.77 -5.14 7.87
C LEU A 206 3.61 -6.49 7.15
N PRO A 207 2.87 -6.55 6.03
CA PRO A 207 2.77 -7.75 5.22
C PRO A 207 4.14 -8.22 4.73
N THR A 208 4.33 -9.54 4.65
CA THR A 208 5.55 -10.15 4.11
C THR A 208 5.24 -10.90 2.82
N VAL A 209 6.18 -10.91 1.88
CA VAL A 209 6.03 -11.62 0.61
C VAL A 209 7.07 -12.73 0.56
N SER A 210 6.64 -13.94 0.25
CA SER A 210 7.56 -15.06 0.08
C SER A 210 7.21 -15.91 -1.13
N GLY A 211 8.21 -16.58 -1.69
CA GLY A 211 7.98 -17.59 -2.70
C GLY A 211 7.26 -18.78 -2.09
N VAL A 212 6.36 -19.40 -2.85
CA VAL A 212 5.66 -20.60 -2.37
C VAL A 212 6.62 -21.78 -2.32
N LYS A 213 6.76 -22.38 -1.13
CA LYS A 213 7.45 -23.66 -0.93
C LYS A 213 6.43 -24.79 -0.95
N GLY A 214 6.20 -25.36 -2.12
CA GLY A 214 5.28 -26.47 -2.34
C GLY A 214 5.60 -27.21 -3.63
N SER A 215 4.81 -28.23 -3.95
CA SER A 215 4.94 -28.98 -5.20
C SER A 215 3.63 -28.95 -5.97
N LEU A 216 3.70 -28.84 -7.29
CA LEU A 216 2.53 -28.95 -8.15
C LEU A 216 2.23 -30.44 -8.40
N HIS A 217 1.04 -30.90 -8.01
CA HIS A 217 0.52 -32.21 -8.36
C HIS A 217 -0.43 -32.05 -9.55
N VAL A 218 -0.07 -32.65 -10.68
CA VAL A 218 -0.89 -32.59 -11.89
C VAL A 218 -1.57 -33.94 -12.06
N THR A 219 -2.90 -33.95 -12.04
CA THR A 219 -3.71 -35.10 -12.45
C THR A 219 -4.15 -34.86 -13.90
N PRO A 220 -3.57 -35.56 -14.89
CA PRO A 220 -3.85 -35.32 -16.30
C PRO A 220 -5.35 -35.37 -16.62
N GLY A 221 -5.84 -34.34 -17.31
CA GLY A 221 -7.25 -34.22 -17.68
C GLY A 221 -8.22 -33.89 -16.52
N VAL A 222 -7.71 -33.60 -15.31
CA VAL A 222 -8.52 -33.24 -14.14
C VAL A 222 -8.12 -31.88 -13.56
N ALA A 223 -6.91 -31.74 -12.99
CA ALA A 223 -6.52 -30.53 -12.28
C ALA A 223 -5.00 -30.44 -12.06
N SER A 224 -4.52 -29.21 -11.88
CA SER A 224 -3.19 -28.90 -11.33
C SER A 224 -3.33 -28.32 -9.91
N GLU A 225 -3.04 -29.16 -8.92
CA GLU A 225 -3.18 -28.85 -7.49
C GLU A 225 -1.84 -28.45 -6.89
N LEU A 226 -1.81 -27.30 -6.22
CA LEU A 226 -0.62 -26.87 -5.50
C LEU A 226 -0.63 -27.49 -4.10
N LEU A 227 0.31 -28.41 -3.83
CA LEU A 227 0.56 -28.98 -2.51
C LEU A 227 1.23 -27.93 -1.61
N PHE A 228 0.42 -26.98 -1.17
CA PHE A 228 0.77 -25.86 -0.30
C PHE A 228 -0.42 -25.56 0.61
N SER A 229 -0.21 -25.69 1.92
CA SER A 229 -1.22 -25.28 2.90
C SER A 229 -1.12 -23.77 3.10
N GLN A 230 -1.99 -23.04 2.40
CA GLN A 230 -2.12 -21.59 2.60
C GLN A 230 -2.59 -21.29 4.03
N ARG A 231 -1.93 -20.34 4.69
CA ARG A 231 -2.29 -19.91 6.05
C ARG A 231 -3.49 -18.95 6.01
N PRO A 232 -4.34 -18.91 7.05
CA PRO A 232 -5.28 -17.83 7.21
C PRO A 232 -4.59 -16.46 7.22
N ASN A 233 -5.31 -15.43 6.79
CA ASN A 233 -4.80 -14.06 6.58
C ASN A 233 -3.64 -13.97 5.59
N SER A 234 -3.70 -14.75 4.52
CA SER A 234 -2.70 -14.69 3.45
C SER A 234 -3.34 -14.60 2.08
N VAL A 235 -2.62 -14.03 1.12
CA VAL A 235 -3.02 -13.98 -0.28
C VAL A 235 -2.03 -14.79 -1.11
N LEU A 236 -2.51 -15.83 -1.77
CA LEU A 236 -1.77 -16.57 -2.78
C LEU A 236 -2.00 -15.91 -4.13
N THR A 237 -0.92 -15.65 -4.86
CA THR A 237 -0.96 -15.16 -6.24
C THR A 237 -0.17 -16.09 -7.15
N ALA A 238 -0.62 -16.21 -8.40
CA ALA A 238 0.12 -16.84 -9.47
C ALA A 238 0.12 -15.93 -10.69
N HIS A 239 1.28 -15.80 -11.33
CA HIS A 239 1.38 -15.41 -12.73
C HIS A 239 1.73 -16.64 -13.54
N ALA A 240 1.15 -16.75 -14.74
CA ALA A 240 1.41 -17.84 -15.65
C ALA A 240 2.13 -17.35 -16.90
N SER A 241 2.93 -18.24 -17.48
CA SER A 241 3.58 -18.06 -18.77
C SER A 241 3.54 -19.36 -19.55
N VAL A 242 3.36 -19.27 -20.87
CA VAL A 242 3.44 -20.44 -21.77
C VAL A 242 4.84 -20.65 -22.32
N ASP A 243 5.70 -19.63 -22.26
CA ASP A 243 6.97 -19.57 -22.98
C ASP A 243 8.14 -18.98 -22.17
N LEU A 244 7.92 -18.67 -20.89
CA LEU A 244 8.83 -17.97 -19.97
C LEU A 244 9.14 -16.51 -20.34
N SER A 245 8.66 -16.02 -21.48
CA SER A 245 8.95 -14.67 -21.99
C SER A 245 7.85 -13.68 -21.64
N GLN A 246 6.58 -14.13 -21.69
CA GLN A 246 5.41 -13.33 -21.36
C GLN A 246 4.72 -13.89 -20.13
N TRP A 247 4.50 -13.02 -19.14
CA TRP A 247 3.84 -13.36 -17.88
C TRP A 247 2.54 -12.58 -17.76
N ALA A 248 1.50 -13.23 -17.26
CA ALA A 248 0.20 -12.61 -16.99
C ALA A 248 -0.34 -13.02 -15.63
N PRO A 249 -1.08 -12.15 -14.93
CA PRO A 249 -1.84 -12.54 -13.75
C PRO A 249 -2.74 -13.72 -14.09
N HIS A 250 -2.70 -14.76 -13.26
CA HIS A 250 -3.39 -16.03 -13.53
C HIS A 250 -4.33 -16.43 -12.40
N TYR A 251 -3.84 -16.36 -11.16
CA TYR A 251 -4.58 -16.81 -10.00
C TYR A 251 -4.40 -15.86 -8.83
N ARG A 252 -5.47 -15.64 -8.06
CA ARG A 252 -5.41 -14.93 -6.78
C ARG A 252 -6.43 -15.54 -5.83
N ARG A 253 -5.99 -15.91 -4.62
CA ARG A 253 -6.85 -16.40 -3.55
C ARG A 253 -6.48 -15.77 -2.23
N PHE A 254 -7.42 -15.02 -1.66
CA PHE A 254 -7.34 -14.60 -0.27
C PHE A 254 -7.90 -15.71 0.62
N CYS A 255 -7.08 -16.17 1.57
CA CYS A 255 -7.50 -17.06 2.63
C CYS A 255 -7.75 -16.21 3.88
N ASP A 256 -9.02 -15.94 4.17
CA ASP A 256 -9.41 -15.20 5.38
C ASP A 256 -9.28 -16.05 6.66
N SER A 257 -9.49 -15.43 7.82
CA SER A 257 -9.45 -16.08 9.12
C SER A 257 -10.64 -17.00 9.43
N SER A 258 -11.71 -16.95 8.64
CA SER A 258 -12.93 -17.74 8.82
C SER A 258 -12.91 -19.10 8.13
N VAL A 259 -11.90 -19.36 7.29
CA VAL A 259 -11.76 -20.64 6.56
C VAL A 259 -11.61 -21.82 7.52
N SER A 260 -12.39 -22.88 7.31
CA SER A 260 -12.30 -24.13 8.09
C SER A 260 -11.01 -24.89 7.78
N LEU A 261 -10.35 -25.42 8.81
CA LEU A 261 -9.12 -26.20 8.70
C LEU A 261 -9.40 -27.71 8.54
N PRO A 262 -8.63 -28.44 7.72
CA PRO A 262 -7.49 -27.98 6.92
C PRO A 262 -7.96 -27.16 5.70
N VAL A 263 -7.21 -26.11 5.36
CA VAL A 263 -7.51 -25.26 4.19
C VAL A 263 -7.43 -26.13 2.93
N PRO A 264 -8.45 -26.14 2.06
CA PRO A 264 -8.41 -26.89 0.81
C PRO A 264 -7.24 -26.47 -0.07
N LEU A 265 -6.59 -27.44 -0.71
CA LEU A 265 -5.47 -27.21 -1.61
C LEU A 265 -5.86 -26.24 -2.75
N PRO A 266 -5.02 -25.25 -3.07
CA PRO A 266 -5.28 -24.38 -4.20
C PRO A 266 -5.23 -25.16 -5.52
N ILE A 267 -6.30 -25.08 -6.30
CA ILE A 267 -6.34 -25.53 -7.70
C ILE A 267 -5.95 -24.32 -8.56
N LEU A 268 -4.82 -24.42 -9.27
CA LEU A 268 -4.31 -23.32 -10.09
C LEU A 268 -4.89 -23.32 -11.50
N ASP A 269 -5.15 -24.50 -12.06
CA ASP A 269 -5.63 -24.67 -13.43
C ASP A 269 -6.34 -26.00 -13.62
N ASP A 270 -7.13 -26.07 -14.69
CA ASP A 270 -7.57 -27.34 -15.28
C ASP A 270 -6.39 -28.00 -16.01
N ALA A 271 -6.19 -29.30 -15.79
CA ALA A 271 -5.14 -30.07 -16.46
C ALA A 271 -5.41 -30.34 -17.95
N SER A 272 -6.52 -29.84 -18.50
CA SER A 272 -6.80 -29.81 -19.95
C SER A 272 -6.05 -28.70 -20.70
N LEU A 273 -5.49 -27.72 -20.00
CA LEU A 273 -4.77 -26.59 -20.60
C LEU A 273 -3.35 -26.98 -21.04
N ALA A 274 -2.83 -26.25 -22.04
CA ALA A 274 -1.44 -26.39 -22.48
C ALA A 274 -0.46 -26.17 -21.29
N SER A 275 0.70 -26.82 -21.35
CA SER A 275 1.74 -26.69 -20.31
C SER A 275 2.08 -25.23 -20.04
N ARG A 276 2.15 -24.87 -18.75
CA ARG A 276 2.40 -23.51 -18.25
C ARG A 276 3.48 -23.52 -17.18
N PHE A 277 4.18 -22.40 -17.09
CA PHE A 277 5.08 -22.06 -16.00
C PHE A 277 4.36 -21.10 -15.05
N TYR A 278 4.67 -21.18 -13.76
CA TYR A 278 4.07 -20.32 -12.75
C TYR A 278 5.12 -19.62 -11.89
N HIS A 279 4.94 -18.32 -11.67
CA HIS A 279 5.53 -17.61 -10.56
C HIS A 279 4.49 -17.51 -9.47
N LEU A 280 4.82 -18.08 -8.30
CA LEU A 280 3.93 -18.14 -7.15
C LEU A 280 4.48 -17.30 -6.02
N ALA A 281 3.64 -16.43 -5.48
CA ALA A 281 3.95 -15.65 -4.29
C ALA A 281 2.83 -15.82 -3.26
N VAL A 282 3.21 -15.90 -1.98
CA VAL A 282 2.28 -15.79 -0.87
C VAL A 282 2.59 -14.50 -0.11
N ILE A 283 1.55 -13.72 0.14
CA ILE A 283 1.59 -12.54 0.99
C ILE A 283 0.97 -12.93 2.33
N ASP A 284 1.77 -12.92 3.40
CA ASP A 284 1.30 -13.17 4.76
C ASP A 284 1.09 -11.85 5.50
N TYR A 285 -0.08 -11.68 6.10
CA TYR A 285 -0.41 -10.53 6.93
C TYR A 285 -0.22 -10.92 8.42
N PRO A 286 0.70 -10.27 9.15
CA PRO A 286 1.13 -10.74 10.47
C PRO A 286 0.10 -10.51 11.58
N THR A 287 -0.71 -9.46 11.45
CA THR A 287 -1.90 -9.26 12.28
C THR A 287 -3.12 -9.62 11.43
N THR A 288 -4.21 -10.00 12.10
CA THR A 288 -5.53 -9.96 11.49
C THR A 288 -5.97 -8.49 11.58
N PRO A 289 -5.95 -7.66 10.52
CA PRO A 289 -7.01 -6.67 10.43
C PRO A 289 -8.28 -7.50 10.54
N SER A 290 -9.15 -7.19 11.50
CA SER A 290 -10.50 -7.73 11.61
C SER A 290 -11.24 -7.37 10.33
N SER A 291 -10.90 -8.11 9.28
CA SER A 291 -11.45 -8.01 7.95
C SER A 291 -12.86 -8.55 8.03
N PRO A 292 -13.80 -8.03 7.25
CA PRO A 292 -15.16 -8.54 7.13
C PRO A 292 -15.31 -9.98 6.57
N GLY A 293 -14.22 -10.76 6.43
CA GLY A 293 -14.33 -12.15 6.00
C GLY A 293 -14.79 -12.30 4.54
N PHE A 294 -14.19 -11.53 3.61
CA PHE A 294 -14.39 -11.72 2.18
C PHE A 294 -13.30 -12.61 1.56
N SER A 295 -13.43 -13.93 1.63
CA SER A 295 -12.65 -14.81 0.73
C SER A 295 -13.15 -14.75 -0.72
N SER A 296 -14.39 -14.29 -0.95
CA SER A 296 -14.97 -14.10 -2.28
C SER A 296 -16.13 -13.09 -2.26
N LEU A 297 -16.56 -12.66 -3.44
CA LEU A 297 -17.76 -11.84 -3.64
C LEU A 297 -19.03 -12.67 -3.84
N ILE A 298 -18.96 -14.01 -3.79
CA ILE A 298 -20.11 -14.90 -4.04
C ILE A 298 -21.26 -14.59 -3.08
N GLY A 299 -22.41 -14.22 -3.64
CA GLY A 299 -23.63 -13.91 -2.87
C GLY A 299 -23.50 -12.70 -1.95
N ARG A 300 -22.48 -11.86 -2.10
CA ARG A 300 -22.22 -10.74 -1.19
C ARG A 300 -22.94 -9.46 -1.62
N ARG A 301 -23.22 -8.62 -0.62
CA ARG A 301 -23.73 -7.26 -0.79
C ARG A 301 -22.63 -6.25 -0.45
N VAL A 302 -22.29 -5.39 -1.40
CA VAL A 302 -21.35 -4.26 -1.22
C VAL A 302 -22.16 -2.97 -1.28
N VAL A 303 -22.12 -2.18 -0.21
CA VAL A 303 -22.84 -0.91 -0.08
C VAL A 303 -21.85 0.23 -0.10
N ILE A 304 -22.08 1.22 -0.97
CA ILE A 304 -21.24 2.38 -1.20
C ILE A 304 -22.07 3.63 -0.94
N GLU A 305 -21.70 4.42 0.05
CA GLU A 305 -22.40 5.64 0.45
C GLU A 305 -21.55 6.87 0.08
N GLY A 306 -21.96 7.58 -0.97
CA GLY A 306 -21.28 8.79 -1.42
C GLY A 306 -21.57 9.98 -0.51
N GLU A 307 -20.60 10.88 -0.31
CA GLU A 307 -20.79 12.10 0.50
C GLU A 307 -21.81 13.08 -0.11
N ASN A 308 -22.06 13.01 -1.43
CA ASN A 308 -22.92 13.94 -2.17
C ASN A 308 -23.78 13.25 -3.25
N ILE A 309 -23.93 11.92 -3.20
CA ILE A 309 -24.62 11.11 -4.21
C ILE A 309 -25.43 10.01 -3.53
N ALA A 310 -26.41 9.47 -4.27
CA ALA A 310 -27.15 8.27 -3.93
C ALA A 310 -26.25 7.07 -3.57
N THR A 311 -26.65 6.29 -2.57
CA THR A 311 -26.03 5.04 -2.16
C THR A 311 -26.10 4.02 -3.30
N ILE A 312 -24.96 3.44 -3.69
CA ILE A 312 -24.89 2.36 -4.66
C ILE A 312 -24.75 1.03 -3.92
N VAL A 313 -25.59 0.07 -4.27
CA VAL A 313 -25.57 -1.27 -3.72
C VAL A 313 -25.28 -2.25 -4.85
N TYR A 314 -24.20 -3.02 -4.74
CA TYR A 314 -23.94 -4.17 -5.61
C TYR A 314 -24.30 -5.46 -4.89
N VAL A 315 -25.21 -6.24 -5.47
CA VAL A 315 -25.59 -7.57 -5.01
C VAL A 315 -25.04 -8.59 -5.99
N PHE A 316 -24.00 -9.30 -5.59
CA PHE A 316 -23.32 -10.31 -6.40
C PHE A 316 -24.11 -11.61 -6.44
N ASP A 317 -24.11 -12.27 -7.59
CA ASP A 317 -24.70 -13.59 -7.76
C ASP A 317 -23.81 -14.72 -7.20
N GLN A 318 -24.21 -15.97 -7.45
CA GLN A 318 -23.49 -17.15 -6.97
C GLN A 318 -22.15 -17.39 -7.68
N THR A 319 -21.85 -16.65 -8.75
CA THR A 319 -20.53 -16.67 -9.41
C THR A 319 -19.57 -15.67 -8.79
N GLY A 320 -20.08 -14.60 -8.16
CA GLY A 320 -19.28 -13.48 -7.68
C GLY A 320 -18.68 -12.60 -8.78
N LYS A 321 -19.04 -12.83 -10.06
CA LYS A 321 -18.53 -12.11 -11.24
C LYS A 321 -19.57 -11.20 -11.91
N SER A 322 -20.83 -11.32 -11.52
CA SER A 322 -21.93 -10.47 -12.00
C SER A 322 -22.97 -10.31 -10.92
N GLY A 323 -23.97 -9.47 -11.20
CA GLY A 323 -25.05 -9.27 -10.26
C GLY A 323 -26.02 -8.18 -10.66
N LYS A 324 -26.76 -7.71 -9.66
CA LYS A 324 -27.65 -6.55 -9.78
C LYS A 324 -27.09 -5.39 -8.98
N TYR A 325 -27.30 -4.18 -9.46
CA TYR A 325 -27.02 -2.99 -8.70
C TYR A 325 -28.27 -2.15 -8.50
N GLU A 326 -28.31 -1.43 -7.38
CA GLU A 326 -29.36 -0.49 -7.01
C GLU A 326 -28.72 0.85 -6.65
N ASN A 327 -29.30 1.94 -7.11
CA ASN A 327 -28.91 3.29 -6.75
C ASN A 327 -30.04 3.93 -5.92
N LEU A 328 -29.76 4.22 -4.65
CA LEU A 328 -30.74 4.65 -3.65
C LEU A 328 -30.50 6.12 -3.27
N LEU A 329 -31.51 6.99 -3.41
CA LEU A 329 -31.39 8.39 -2.99
C LEU A 329 -31.33 8.55 -1.46
N SER A 330 -31.80 7.55 -0.71
CA SER A 330 -31.67 7.43 0.73
C SER A 330 -31.61 5.94 1.11
N ALA A 331 -31.01 5.61 2.25
CA ALA A 331 -30.79 4.23 2.67
C ALA A 331 -32.06 3.36 2.71
N ASP A 332 -33.23 3.98 2.98
CA ASP A 332 -34.53 3.31 3.10
C ASP A 332 -35.49 3.60 1.93
N GLY A 333 -35.05 4.33 0.91
CA GLY A 333 -35.87 4.72 -0.24
C GLY A 333 -35.89 3.65 -1.36
N PRO A 334 -36.92 3.62 -2.22
CA PRO A 334 -36.89 2.77 -3.42
C PRO A 334 -35.73 3.19 -4.35
N PRO A 335 -35.16 2.25 -5.14
CA PRO A 335 -34.07 2.58 -6.05
C PRO A 335 -34.53 3.59 -7.10
N PHE A 336 -33.78 4.67 -7.24
CA PHE A 336 -33.98 5.66 -8.29
C PHE A 336 -33.72 5.05 -9.68
N PHE A 337 -32.71 4.18 -9.78
CA PHE A 337 -32.54 3.25 -10.89
C PHE A 337 -31.84 1.98 -10.42
N SER A 338 -31.99 0.91 -11.19
CA SER A 338 -31.36 -0.38 -10.96
C SER A 338 -31.01 -1.02 -12.30
N GLY A 339 -30.12 -2.01 -12.26
CA GLY A 339 -29.71 -2.72 -13.46
C GLY A 339 -28.87 -3.94 -13.12
N THR A 340 -28.26 -4.51 -14.16
CA THR A 340 -27.28 -5.58 -14.02
C THR A 340 -25.87 -5.03 -14.21
N PHE A 341 -24.90 -5.73 -13.63
CA PHE A 341 -23.49 -5.47 -13.86
C PHE A 341 -22.73 -6.77 -14.09
N SER A 342 -21.58 -6.66 -14.74
CA SER A 342 -20.57 -7.71 -14.80
C SER A 342 -19.21 -7.14 -14.42
N LEU A 343 -18.34 -7.96 -13.85
CA LEU A 343 -16.94 -7.59 -13.65
C LEU A 343 -16.18 -7.61 -14.97
N ASP A 344 -15.20 -6.73 -15.11
CA ASP A 344 -14.26 -6.77 -16.24
C ASP A 344 -13.26 -7.92 -16.04
N GLU A 345 -13.25 -8.89 -16.95
CA GLU A 345 -12.37 -10.06 -16.86
C GLU A 345 -10.88 -9.71 -16.96
N GLY A 346 -10.54 -8.57 -17.58
CA GLY A 346 -9.18 -8.05 -17.65
C GLY A 346 -8.73 -7.36 -16.35
N PHE A 347 -9.64 -7.10 -15.41
CA PHE A 347 -9.33 -6.53 -14.11
C PHE A 347 -9.73 -7.52 -12.99
N PRO A 348 -8.81 -8.40 -12.56
CA PRO A 348 -9.14 -9.37 -11.54
C PRO A 348 -9.49 -8.68 -10.22
N VAL A 349 -10.54 -9.18 -9.56
CA VAL A 349 -10.92 -8.72 -8.22
C VAL A 349 -9.74 -8.87 -7.27
N LYS A 350 -9.35 -7.76 -6.64
CA LYS A 350 -8.33 -7.75 -5.60
C LYS A 350 -9.00 -7.69 -4.24
N ILE A 351 -8.97 -8.81 -3.51
CA ILE A 351 -9.35 -8.83 -2.10
C ILE A 351 -8.09 -9.00 -1.25
N THR A 352 -7.97 -8.18 -0.22
CA THR A 352 -6.92 -8.26 0.80
C THR A 352 -7.53 -8.01 2.18
N PRO A 353 -6.79 -8.24 3.27
CA PRO A 353 -7.25 -7.86 4.61
C PRO A 353 -7.61 -6.38 4.78
N CYS A 354 -6.97 -5.48 4.02
CA CYS A 354 -7.13 -4.03 4.16
C CYS A 354 -8.02 -3.39 3.10
N SER A 355 -8.28 -4.07 1.97
CA SER A 355 -8.94 -3.46 0.82
C SER A 355 -9.67 -4.45 -0.09
N LEU A 356 -10.61 -3.91 -0.87
CA LEU A 356 -11.30 -4.58 -1.97
C LEU A 356 -11.26 -3.68 -3.20
N GLN A 357 -10.85 -4.20 -4.36
CA GLN A 357 -10.90 -3.48 -5.62
C GLN A 357 -11.50 -4.35 -6.73
N PHE A 358 -12.39 -3.77 -7.54
CA PHE A 358 -12.97 -4.42 -8.71
C PHE A 358 -13.46 -3.38 -9.71
N LEU A 359 -13.46 -3.75 -10.99
CA LEU A 359 -13.96 -2.92 -12.09
C LEU A 359 -15.29 -3.50 -12.57
N VAL A 360 -16.37 -2.73 -12.44
CA VAL A 360 -17.70 -3.12 -12.94
C VAL A 360 -17.99 -2.49 -14.29
N ASN A 361 -18.71 -3.23 -15.12
CA ASN A 361 -19.40 -2.75 -16.31
C ASN A 361 -20.90 -2.71 -16.02
N THR A 362 -21.47 -1.51 -16.02
CA THR A 362 -22.88 -1.18 -15.76
C THR A 362 -23.46 -0.48 -17.00
N PRO A 363 -24.05 -1.23 -17.96
CA PRO A 363 -24.57 -0.66 -19.21
C PRO A 363 -25.63 0.45 -19.01
N GLY A 364 -26.30 0.48 -17.85
CA GLY A 364 -27.33 1.47 -17.50
C GLY A 364 -26.79 2.83 -17.02
N PHE A 365 -25.50 2.97 -16.75
CA PHE A 365 -24.89 4.27 -16.43
C PHE A 365 -24.53 5.00 -17.74
N GLY A 366 -25.31 6.02 -18.10
CA GLY A 366 -25.16 6.75 -19.36
C GLY A 366 -23.75 7.27 -19.61
N GLY A 367 -23.25 7.09 -20.85
CA GLY A 367 -21.97 7.62 -21.35
C GLY A 367 -20.70 6.98 -20.81
N SER A 368 -20.71 6.36 -19.63
CA SER A 368 -19.54 5.74 -18.99
C SER A 368 -19.95 4.52 -18.19
N PRO A 369 -19.98 3.33 -18.82
CA PRO A 369 -20.48 2.15 -18.16
C PRO A 369 -19.46 1.52 -17.22
N ARG A 370 -18.22 2.04 -17.13
CA ARG A 370 -17.14 1.43 -16.35
C ARG A 370 -16.93 2.19 -15.05
N GLN A 371 -16.95 1.47 -13.93
CA GLN A 371 -16.69 2.04 -12.61
C GLN A 371 -15.65 1.21 -11.88
N LEU A 372 -14.51 1.82 -11.56
CA LEU A 372 -13.48 1.22 -10.72
C LEU A 372 -13.80 1.52 -9.26
N VAL A 373 -14.18 0.49 -8.52
CA VAL A 373 -14.48 0.59 -7.10
C VAL A 373 -13.22 0.21 -6.32
N LYS A 374 -12.78 1.09 -5.43
CA LYS A 374 -11.68 0.85 -4.48
C LYS A 374 -12.20 1.09 -3.06
N LEU A 375 -12.23 0.04 -2.24
CA LEU A 375 -12.67 0.09 -0.85
C LEU A 375 -11.48 -0.19 0.06
N GLY A 376 -11.37 0.59 1.14
CA GLY A 376 -10.48 0.34 2.27
C GLY A 376 -11.28 0.15 3.54
N TRP A 377 -11.01 -0.91 4.29
CA TRP A 377 -11.82 -1.27 5.46
C TRP A 377 -11.29 -0.66 6.74
N ASP A 378 -12.18 -0.21 7.62
CA ASP A 378 -11.90 0.07 9.03
C ASP A 378 -12.27 -1.17 9.85
N THR A 379 -11.29 -1.75 10.53
CA THR A 379 -11.33 -3.15 10.94
C THR A 379 -11.91 -3.34 12.34
N GLY A 380 -12.98 -2.64 12.69
CA GLY A 380 -13.56 -2.68 14.04
C GLY A 380 -14.42 -3.92 14.35
N THR A 381 -15.00 -4.58 13.34
CA THR A 381 -16.02 -5.64 13.54
C THR A 381 -15.95 -6.78 12.53
N ILE A 382 -16.27 -8.01 12.96
CA ILE A 382 -16.17 -9.25 12.16
C ILE A 382 -17.38 -9.49 11.24
N SER A 383 -18.57 -8.99 11.60
CA SER A 383 -19.83 -9.27 10.89
C SER A 383 -20.21 -8.27 9.79
N SER A 384 -19.52 -7.13 9.77
CA SER A 384 -19.73 -6.06 8.80
C SER A 384 -18.41 -5.34 8.59
N ALA A 385 -18.10 -5.04 7.34
CA ALA A 385 -17.06 -4.09 7.04
C ALA A 385 -17.72 -2.72 7.02
N SER A 386 -17.26 -1.82 7.88
CA SER A 386 -17.31 -0.40 7.56
C SER A 386 -15.95 -0.02 7.00
N GLY A 387 -15.92 1.01 6.17
CA GLY A 387 -14.69 1.44 5.53
C GLY A 387 -14.90 2.74 4.81
N ARG A 388 -13.83 3.20 4.17
CA ARG A 388 -13.87 4.33 3.26
C ARG A 388 -13.67 3.82 1.84
N HIS A 389 -14.22 4.52 0.86
CA HIS A 389 -14.12 4.12 -0.53
C HIS A 389 -13.73 5.27 -1.45
N GLU A 390 -13.25 4.89 -2.63
CA GLU A 390 -13.09 5.74 -3.79
C GLU A 390 -13.67 5.00 -5.02
N THR A 391 -14.65 5.59 -5.68
CA THR A 391 -15.21 5.08 -6.95
C THR A 391 -14.78 6.00 -8.08
N GLN A 392 -14.07 5.47 -9.07
CA GLN A 392 -13.67 6.21 -10.25
C GLN A 392 -14.57 5.79 -11.42
N VAL A 393 -15.30 6.75 -12.00
CA VAL A 393 -16.08 6.51 -13.23
C VAL A 393 -15.17 6.77 -14.41
N LEU A 394 -15.11 5.78 -15.29
CA LEU A 394 -14.18 5.74 -16.42
C LEU A 394 -14.95 5.83 -17.75
N ASN A 395 -14.41 6.60 -18.69
CA ASN A 395 -14.91 6.58 -20.06
C ASN A 395 -14.50 5.28 -20.79
N GLN A 396 -14.87 5.16 -22.07
CA GLN A 396 -14.50 3.99 -22.90
C GLN A 396 -12.98 3.82 -23.05
N SER A 397 -12.22 4.91 -22.97
CA SER A 397 -10.75 4.94 -23.02
C SER A 397 -10.08 4.70 -21.66
N MET A 398 -10.84 4.32 -20.63
CA MET A 398 -10.36 4.13 -19.25
C MET A 398 -9.82 5.39 -18.58
N GLU A 399 -10.16 6.58 -19.09
CA GLU A 399 -9.81 7.84 -18.45
C GLU A 399 -10.83 8.18 -17.36
N VAL A 400 -10.33 8.67 -16.23
CA VAL A 400 -11.15 9.07 -15.09
C VAL A 400 -11.91 10.35 -15.43
N ILE A 401 -13.24 10.27 -15.45
CA ILE A 401 -14.13 11.43 -15.68
C ILE A 401 -14.76 11.94 -14.38
N PHE A 402 -14.86 11.09 -13.36
CA PHE A 402 -15.47 11.43 -12.08
C PHE A 402 -14.91 10.54 -10.97
N ILE A 403 -14.78 11.12 -9.77
CA ILE A 403 -14.32 10.42 -8.57
C ILE A 403 -15.30 10.70 -7.44
N ASP A 404 -15.91 9.65 -6.91
CA ASP A 404 -16.70 9.69 -5.68
C ASP A 404 -15.90 9.13 -4.51
N ARG A 405 -16.09 9.71 -3.32
CA ARG A 405 -15.43 9.29 -2.10
C ARG A 405 -16.43 9.32 -0.95
N GLY A 406 -16.34 8.35 -0.06
CA GLY A 406 -17.23 8.30 1.09
C GLY A 406 -17.03 7.06 1.95
N TYR A 407 -18.11 6.59 2.56
CA TYR A 407 -18.13 5.42 3.42
C TYR A 407 -18.61 4.19 2.64
N ALA A 408 -18.14 3.02 3.03
CA ALA A 408 -18.61 1.75 2.49
C ALA A 408 -19.00 0.82 3.62
N GLY A 409 -20.10 0.12 3.40
CA GLY A 409 -20.64 -0.91 4.28
C GLY A 409 -20.68 -2.25 3.55
N SER A 410 -20.60 -3.34 4.29
CA SER A 410 -20.87 -4.65 3.72
C SER A 410 -21.59 -5.55 4.71
N THR A 411 -22.58 -6.30 4.23
CA THR A 411 -23.30 -7.29 5.02
C THR A 411 -23.34 -8.62 4.27
N ARG A 412 -23.45 -9.71 5.04
CA ARG A 412 -23.55 -11.06 4.49
C ARG A 412 -25.00 -11.41 4.15
#